data_AF-A6XGW8-F1
#
_entry.id   AF-A6XGW8-F1
#
_cell.length_a   1.000
_cell.length_b   1.000
_cell.length_c   1.000
_cell.angle_alpha   90.00
_cell.angle_beta   90.00
_cell.angle_gamma   90.00
#
_symmetry.space_group_name_H-M   'P 1'
#
loop_
_entity.id
_entity.type
_entity.pdbx_description
1 polymer ?
#
loop_
_entity_poly.entity_id
_entity_poly.type
_entity_poly.pdbx_seq_one_letter_code
_entity_poly.pdbx_strand_id
1 'polypeptide(L)'
;TPKSFNATKPRKAVTLKASEGSNRLTLKDLEAYKDPLLVRAARGEEIERVPCWLMRQAGRYQKVYRDLAAKYPSFRQRSETTDLIVEISLQPWKSFKPDGVIMFSDILTPLPAMGIEFDIDNTKGPIIQKPIRTMEQVDELYDIDLSRLEFVSSALTHIRAEVGRKSAVLGFIGSPWTLATYIVEGASSQHYRTIKNLSYSNPDILEALLRKLTIALTDYI
;
A
#
# COMPACT_ATOMS: atom_id res chain seq x y z
N THR A 1 -57.61 22.57 -9.58
CA THR A 1 -58.09 21.32 -8.95
C THR A 1 -56.90 20.44 -8.60
N PRO A 2 -56.37 20.52 -7.36
CA PRO A 2 -55.25 19.70 -6.94
C PRO A 2 -55.75 18.32 -6.48
N LYS A 3 -55.12 17.25 -7.00
CA LYS A 3 -55.38 15.87 -6.61
C LYS A 3 -54.87 15.61 -5.19
N SER A 4 -55.74 15.11 -4.32
CA SER A 4 -55.46 14.70 -2.95
C SER A 4 -54.50 13.52 -2.89
N PHE A 5 -53.39 13.66 -2.16
CA PHE A 5 -52.57 12.54 -1.73
C PHE A 5 -53.20 11.89 -0.49
N ASN A 6 -53.55 10.61 -0.60
CA ASN A 6 -54.06 9.80 0.50
C ASN A 6 -52.96 9.53 1.53
N ALA A 7 -53.22 9.87 2.79
CA ALA A 7 -52.38 9.50 3.92
C ALA A 7 -52.45 7.99 4.18
N THR A 8 -51.31 7.31 4.05
CA THR A 8 -51.14 5.90 4.42
C THR A 8 -51.19 5.75 5.94
N LYS A 9 -52.07 4.86 6.43
CA LYS A 9 -52.23 4.51 7.86
C LYS A 9 -50.91 4.03 8.49
N PRO A 10 -50.69 4.26 9.80
CA PRO A 10 -49.49 3.79 10.49
C PRO A 10 -49.47 2.25 10.55
N ARG A 11 -48.34 1.65 10.16
CA ARG A 11 -48.10 0.21 10.32
C ARG A 11 -48.05 -0.12 11.83
N LYS A 12 -48.81 -1.13 12.25
CA LYS A 12 -48.78 -1.67 13.62
C LYS A 12 -47.34 -2.06 13.99
N ALA A 13 -46.92 -1.66 15.19
CA ALA A 13 -45.66 -2.10 15.78
C ALA A 13 -45.62 -3.63 15.86
N VAL A 14 -44.62 -4.23 15.23
CA VAL A 14 -44.33 -5.65 15.38
C VAL A 14 -43.59 -5.81 16.71
N THR A 15 -44.28 -6.33 17.72
CA THR A 15 -43.65 -6.72 18.98
C THR A 15 -42.88 -8.01 18.74
N LEU A 16 -41.55 -7.91 18.60
CA LEU A 16 -40.66 -9.06 18.64
C LEU A 16 -40.66 -9.61 20.07
N LYS A 17 -41.22 -10.81 20.27
CA LYS A 17 -41.01 -11.58 21.48
C LYS A 17 -39.55 -12.01 21.52
N ALA A 18 -38.84 -11.64 22.59
CA ALA A 18 -37.49 -12.12 22.85
C ALA A 18 -37.53 -13.65 23.05
N SER A 19 -36.84 -14.39 22.19
CA SER A 19 -36.47 -15.78 22.47
C SER A 19 -35.34 -15.77 23.49
N GLU A 20 -35.56 -16.41 24.64
CA GLU A 20 -34.57 -16.61 25.69
C GLU A 20 -33.41 -17.46 25.17
N GLY A 21 -32.36 -16.77 24.76
CA GLY A 21 -31.12 -17.33 24.24
C GLY A 21 -30.20 -16.25 23.68
N SER A 22 -30.25 -15.03 24.24
CA SER A 22 -29.43 -13.92 23.76
C SER A 22 -28.07 -13.99 24.45
N ASN A 23 -27.07 -14.55 23.78
CA ASN A 23 -25.68 -14.18 24.02
C ASN A 23 -25.57 -12.67 23.80
N ARG A 24 -25.69 -11.87 24.87
CA ARG A 24 -25.53 -10.42 24.81
C ARG A 24 -24.06 -10.16 24.48
N LEU A 25 -23.78 -9.79 23.24
CA LEU A 25 -22.52 -9.18 22.84
C LEU A 25 -22.25 -8.01 23.79
N THR A 26 -21.11 -8.04 24.46
CA THR A 26 -20.67 -6.94 25.31
C THR A 26 -20.29 -5.74 24.45
N LEU A 27 -20.25 -4.54 25.04
CA LEU A 27 -19.71 -3.36 24.35
C LEU A 27 -18.27 -3.59 23.84
N LYS A 28 -17.48 -4.38 24.57
CA LYS A 28 -16.15 -4.83 24.13
C LYS A 28 -16.21 -5.73 22.90
N ASP A 29 -17.20 -6.60 22.81
CA ASP A 29 -17.39 -7.45 21.62
C ASP A 29 -17.78 -6.59 20.41
N LEU A 30 -18.66 -5.61 20.59
CA LEU A 30 -19.04 -4.66 19.53
C LEU A 30 -17.87 -3.77 19.10
N GLU A 31 -16.99 -3.36 20.01
CA GLU A 31 -15.74 -2.66 19.66
C GLU A 31 -14.74 -3.57 18.93
N ALA A 32 -14.69 -4.86 19.26
CA ALA A 32 -13.84 -5.84 18.57
C ALA A 32 -14.28 -6.08 17.10
N TYR A 33 -15.51 -5.70 16.73
CA TYR A 33 -16.01 -5.75 15.35
C TYR A 33 -15.84 -4.45 14.56
N LYS A 34 -15.44 -3.34 15.19
CA LYS A 34 -15.25 -2.07 14.48
C LYS A 34 -13.97 -2.08 13.66
N ASP A 35 -14.04 -1.53 12.46
CA ASP A 35 -12.87 -1.29 11.62
C ASP A 35 -11.87 -0.35 12.34
N PRO A 36 -10.56 -0.43 12.00
CA PRO A 36 -9.56 0.45 12.60
C PRO A 36 -9.91 1.93 12.42
N LEU A 37 -9.53 2.76 13.41
CA LEU A 37 -9.85 4.19 13.43
C LEU A 37 -9.45 4.94 12.15
N LEU A 38 -8.26 4.64 11.60
CA LEU A 38 -7.78 5.26 10.37
C LEU A 38 -8.66 4.90 9.15
N VAL A 39 -9.21 3.69 9.09
CA VAL A 39 -10.11 3.26 8.01
C VAL A 39 -11.44 3.99 8.10
N ARG A 40 -12.02 4.06 9.31
CA ARG A 40 -13.27 4.78 9.57
C ARG A 40 -13.14 6.26 9.22
N ALA A 41 -12.04 6.89 9.63
CA ALA A 41 -11.73 8.28 9.28
C ALA A 41 -11.61 8.48 7.76
N ALA A 42 -10.91 7.59 7.05
CA ALA A 42 -10.76 7.65 5.59
C ALA A 42 -12.10 7.51 4.83
N ARG A 43 -13.09 6.83 5.43
CA ARG A 43 -14.46 6.71 4.89
C ARG A 43 -15.36 7.88 5.26
N GLY A 44 -14.89 8.84 6.06
CA GLY A 44 -15.68 9.98 6.53
C GLY A 44 -16.69 9.63 7.61
N GLU A 45 -16.49 8.52 8.33
CA GLU A 45 -17.33 8.14 9.46
C GLU A 45 -17.09 9.06 10.68
N GLU A 46 -18.05 9.09 11.60
CA GLU A 46 -17.85 9.76 12.90
C GLU A 46 -16.81 8.99 13.74
N ILE A 47 -15.84 9.72 14.28
CA ILE A 47 -14.68 9.16 14.98
C ILE A 47 -14.44 9.86 16.32
N GLU A 48 -13.94 9.10 17.27
CA GLU A 48 -13.70 9.53 18.64
C GLU A 48 -12.46 10.44 18.80
N ARG A 49 -11.51 10.39 17.86
CA ARG A 49 -10.34 11.26 17.77
C ARG A 49 -9.72 11.20 16.38
N VAL A 50 -8.85 12.15 16.06
CA VAL A 50 -8.06 12.13 14.81
C VAL A 50 -7.04 10.98 14.84
N PRO A 51 -7.00 10.10 13.82
CA PRO A 51 -5.98 9.05 13.73
C PRO A 51 -4.61 9.64 13.33
N CYS A 52 -3.53 9.04 13.82
CA CYS A 52 -2.16 9.49 13.55
C CYS A 52 -1.22 8.31 13.23
N TRP A 53 -0.42 8.48 12.19
CA TRP A 53 0.72 7.65 11.83
C TRP A 53 1.77 8.53 11.13
N LEU A 54 3.01 8.06 11.02
CA LEU A 54 4.10 8.84 10.44
C LEU A 54 4.68 8.16 9.20
N MET A 55 4.84 8.90 8.11
CA MET A 55 5.61 8.43 6.96
C MET A 55 7.05 8.13 7.39
N ARG A 56 7.63 7.05 6.85
CA ARG A 56 8.95 6.52 7.26
C ARG A 56 9.02 6.16 8.76
N GLN A 57 7.91 5.76 9.38
CA GLN A 57 7.87 5.29 10.77
C GLN A 57 8.81 4.11 11.05
N ALA A 58 8.99 3.20 10.10
CA ALA A 58 10.00 2.16 10.18
C ALA A 58 11.28 2.67 9.51
N GLY A 59 12.28 3.04 10.29
CA GLY A 59 13.47 3.68 9.72
C GLY A 59 14.59 4.00 10.70
N ARG A 60 15.62 4.67 10.14
CA ARG A 60 16.93 4.88 10.77
C ARG A 60 16.92 5.66 12.08
N TYR A 61 15.82 6.31 12.45
CA TYR A 61 15.71 6.98 13.74
C TYR A 61 15.67 5.98 14.92
N GLN A 62 15.12 4.78 14.71
CA GLN A 62 15.06 3.74 15.73
C GLN A 62 16.36 2.94 15.81
N LYS A 63 16.88 2.71 17.03
CA LYS A 63 18.07 1.86 17.23
C LYS A 63 17.84 0.44 16.73
N VAL A 64 16.68 -0.14 17.04
CA VAL A 64 16.29 -1.50 16.61
C VAL A 64 16.33 -1.68 15.09
N TYR A 65 15.93 -0.66 14.33
CA TYR A 65 16.05 -0.68 12.87
C TYR A 65 17.53 -0.65 12.43
N ARG A 66 18.35 0.22 13.03
CA ARG A 66 19.77 0.34 12.68
C ARG A 66 20.54 -0.94 12.97
N ASP A 67 20.28 -1.58 14.11
CA ASP A 67 20.90 -2.86 14.50
C ASP A 67 20.52 -3.96 13.50
N LEU A 68 19.24 -4.05 13.10
CA LEU A 68 18.77 -5.00 12.09
C LEU A 68 19.38 -4.71 10.71
N ALA A 69 19.45 -3.44 10.31
CA ALA A 69 20.07 -3.02 9.04
C ALA A 69 21.58 -3.30 9.00
N ALA A 70 22.27 -3.29 10.14
CA ALA A 70 23.67 -3.70 10.21
C ALA A 70 23.84 -5.21 10.01
N LYS A 71 22.89 -6.02 10.50
CA LYS A 71 22.87 -7.48 10.30
C LYS A 71 22.47 -7.87 8.87
N TYR A 72 21.55 -7.13 8.26
CA TYR A 72 21.06 -7.34 6.90
C TYR A 72 21.30 -6.08 6.05
N PRO A 73 22.52 -5.87 5.54
CA PRO A 73 22.90 -4.61 4.89
C PRO A 73 22.12 -4.33 3.61
N SER A 74 21.75 -5.38 2.85
CA SER A 74 20.96 -5.23 1.64
C SER A 74 19.56 -4.70 1.95
N PHE A 75 19.20 -3.57 1.34
CA PHE A 75 17.84 -3.04 1.45
C PHE A 75 16.85 -4.00 0.79
N ARG A 76 17.15 -4.49 -0.42
CA ARG A 76 16.29 -5.43 -1.15
C ARG A 76 16.00 -6.68 -0.32
N GLN A 77 17.03 -7.25 0.31
CA GLN A 77 16.83 -8.39 1.22
C GLN A 77 15.81 -8.07 2.32
N ARG A 78 15.91 -6.90 2.95
CA ARG A 78 14.99 -6.48 4.02
C ARG A 78 13.57 -6.18 3.52
N SER A 79 13.42 -5.70 2.28
CA SER A 79 12.12 -5.38 1.67
C SER A 79 11.47 -6.52 0.89
N GLU A 80 12.18 -7.64 0.70
CA GLU A 80 11.72 -8.82 -0.07
C GLU A 80 11.74 -10.12 0.75
N THR A 81 12.15 -10.07 2.02
CA THR A 81 12.07 -11.22 2.95
C THR A 81 10.91 -11.02 3.92
N THR A 82 9.89 -11.87 3.84
CA THR A 82 8.64 -11.76 4.64
C THR A 82 8.90 -11.48 6.12
N ASP A 83 9.75 -12.26 6.79
CA ASP A 83 10.00 -12.10 8.23
C ASP A 83 10.64 -10.75 8.56
N LEU A 84 11.56 -10.27 7.71
CA LEU A 84 12.21 -8.96 7.90
C LEU A 84 11.22 -7.82 7.65
N ILE A 85 10.36 -7.94 6.64
CA ILE A 85 9.29 -6.97 6.37
C ILE A 85 8.39 -6.85 7.59
N VAL A 86 7.90 -7.98 8.12
CA VAL A 86 7.00 -8.02 9.28
C VAL A 86 7.69 -7.43 10.51
N GLU A 87 8.92 -7.87 10.81
CA GLU A 87 9.68 -7.38 11.96
C GLU A 87 9.86 -5.87 11.91
N ILE A 88 10.36 -5.34 10.79
CA ILE A 88 10.62 -3.91 10.59
C ILE A 88 9.33 -3.09 10.66
N SER A 89 8.26 -3.56 10.00
CA SER A 89 6.96 -2.86 9.96
C SER A 89 6.34 -2.71 11.35
N LEU A 90 6.56 -3.70 12.24
CA LEU A 90 6.00 -3.72 13.58
C LEU A 90 6.83 -2.96 14.63
N GLN A 91 8.07 -2.57 14.35
CA GLN A 91 8.90 -1.80 15.31
C GLN A 91 8.20 -0.53 15.82
N PRO A 92 7.67 0.37 14.96
CA PRO A 92 7.00 1.58 15.40
C PRO A 92 5.67 1.27 16.11
N TRP A 93 4.98 0.20 15.68
CA TRP A 93 3.76 -0.28 16.31
C TRP A 93 3.99 -0.77 17.73
N LYS A 94 5.11 -1.44 18.00
CA LYS A 94 5.50 -1.88 19.34
C LYS A 94 5.77 -0.70 20.27
N SER A 95 6.41 0.36 19.77
CA SER A 95 6.80 1.53 20.58
C SER A 95 5.68 2.56 20.79
N PHE A 96 4.89 2.87 19.76
CA PHE A 96 4.02 4.07 19.77
C PHE A 96 2.55 3.79 19.52
N LYS A 97 2.19 2.58 19.09
CA LYS A 97 0.81 2.19 18.76
C LYS A 97 0.07 3.17 17.80
N PRO A 98 0.66 3.59 16.65
CA PRO A 98 0.00 4.46 15.66
C PRO A 98 -1.24 3.83 15.02
N ASP A 99 -2.19 4.65 14.59
CA ASP A 99 -3.44 4.20 13.96
C ASP A 99 -3.27 3.59 12.56
N GLY A 100 -2.08 3.72 11.98
CA GLY A 100 -1.65 3.06 10.76
C GLY A 100 -0.29 2.39 10.90
N VAL A 101 -0.19 1.16 10.40
CA VAL A 101 1.04 0.41 10.20
C VAL A 101 1.25 0.19 8.72
N ILE A 102 2.17 0.97 8.14
CA ILE A 102 2.59 0.78 6.76
C ILE A 102 3.62 -0.35 6.67
N MET A 103 3.42 -1.24 5.70
CA MET A 103 4.37 -2.29 5.37
C MET A 103 5.74 -1.68 4.99
N PHE A 104 6.83 -2.31 5.41
CA PHE A 104 8.17 -1.99 4.95
C PHE A 104 8.42 -2.61 3.57
N SER A 105 8.51 -1.79 2.54
CA SER A 105 8.81 -2.23 1.17
C SER A 105 9.46 -1.08 0.38
N ASP A 106 9.64 -1.25 -0.93
CA ASP A 106 10.02 -0.17 -1.85
C ASP A 106 8.95 0.01 -2.93
N ILE A 107 8.82 1.22 -3.48
CA ILE A 107 7.88 1.46 -4.59
C ILE A 107 8.29 0.70 -5.87
N LEU A 108 9.57 0.37 -6.03
CA LEU A 108 10.10 -0.33 -7.20
C LEU A 108 9.98 -1.86 -7.09
N THR A 109 9.52 -2.39 -5.95
CA THR A 109 9.38 -3.84 -5.71
C THR A 109 8.63 -4.62 -6.80
N PRO A 110 7.59 -4.08 -7.48
CA PRO A 110 6.92 -4.79 -8.57
C PRO A 110 7.73 -4.88 -9.88
N LEU A 111 8.73 -4.03 -10.07
CA LEU A 111 9.43 -3.89 -11.37
C LEU A 111 10.12 -5.18 -11.87
N PRO A 112 10.82 -5.97 -11.02
CA PRO A 112 11.41 -7.23 -11.45
C PRO A 112 10.37 -8.24 -11.95
N ALA A 113 9.14 -8.21 -11.41
CA ALA A 113 8.04 -9.07 -11.85
C ALA A 113 7.51 -8.69 -13.24
N MET A 114 7.88 -7.52 -13.77
CA MET A 114 7.59 -7.07 -15.13
C MET A 114 8.82 -7.15 -16.06
N GLY A 115 9.94 -7.70 -15.57
CA GLY A 115 11.21 -7.79 -16.33
C GLY A 115 12.15 -6.58 -16.19
N ILE A 116 11.86 -5.65 -15.28
CA ILE A 116 12.70 -4.47 -15.04
C ILE A 116 13.53 -4.69 -13.77
N GLU A 117 14.76 -5.15 -13.95
CA GLU A 117 15.68 -5.36 -12.84
C GLU A 117 16.26 -4.04 -12.30
N PHE A 118 16.36 -3.96 -10.97
CA PHE A 118 16.94 -2.82 -10.29
C PHE A 118 17.78 -3.24 -9.07
N ASP A 119 18.74 -2.39 -8.75
CA ASP A 119 19.55 -2.46 -7.54
C ASP A 119 19.39 -1.20 -6.71
N ILE A 120 19.73 -1.28 -5.43
CA ILE A 120 19.75 -0.12 -4.53
C ILE A 120 21.18 0.10 -4.04
N ASP A 121 21.80 1.15 -4.55
CA ASP A 121 23.09 1.63 -4.06
C ASP A 121 22.89 2.46 -2.77
N ASN A 122 23.78 2.26 -1.79
CA ASN A 122 23.67 2.91 -0.48
C ASN A 122 23.77 4.45 -0.55
N THR A 123 24.40 5.00 -1.59
CA THR A 123 24.64 6.44 -1.76
C THR A 123 23.76 7.03 -2.86
N LYS A 124 23.66 6.33 -4.00
CA LYS A 124 22.96 6.80 -5.21
C LYS A 124 21.48 6.44 -5.24
N GLY A 125 21.05 5.53 -4.36
CA GLY A 125 19.68 5.02 -4.33
C GLY A 125 19.43 4.00 -5.44
N PRO A 126 18.19 3.90 -5.96
CA PRO A 126 17.84 2.89 -6.94
C PRO A 126 18.52 3.14 -8.29
N ILE A 127 18.96 2.06 -8.93
CA ILE A 127 19.62 2.02 -10.23
C ILE A 127 18.89 0.99 -11.10
N ILE A 128 18.36 1.43 -12.24
CA ILE A 128 17.79 0.56 -13.28
C ILE A 128 18.89 0.24 -14.28
N GLN A 129 19.21 -1.04 -14.44
CA GLN A 129 20.33 -1.47 -15.28
C GLN A 129 20.08 -1.22 -16.78
N LYS A 130 18.82 -1.33 -17.20
CA LYS A 130 18.37 -1.14 -18.59
C LYS A 130 17.22 -0.12 -18.66
N PRO A 131 17.53 1.18 -18.74
CA PRO A 131 16.49 2.20 -18.83
C PRO A 131 15.68 2.09 -20.13
N ILE A 132 14.38 2.37 -20.06
CA ILE A 132 13.43 2.25 -21.19
C ILE A 132 13.19 3.61 -21.84
N ARG A 133 13.45 3.70 -23.14
CA ARG A 133 13.43 4.94 -23.94
C ARG A 133 12.94 4.73 -25.38
N THR A 134 12.76 3.49 -25.83
CA THR A 134 12.21 3.17 -27.16
C THR A 134 10.95 2.30 -27.04
N MET A 135 10.16 2.20 -28.12
CA MET A 135 8.95 1.39 -28.11
C MET A 135 9.28 -0.11 -27.98
N GLU A 136 10.35 -0.56 -28.65
CA GLU A 136 10.81 -1.95 -28.60
C GLU A 136 11.13 -2.38 -27.17
N GLN A 137 11.74 -1.50 -26.37
CA GLN A 137 12.03 -1.76 -24.96
C GLN A 137 10.77 -1.80 -24.09
N VAL A 138 9.69 -1.10 -24.47
CA VAL A 138 8.39 -1.19 -23.80
C VAL A 138 7.71 -2.51 -24.14
N ASP A 139 7.81 -2.96 -25.40
CA ASP A 139 7.22 -4.20 -25.88
C ASP A 139 7.88 -5.44 -25.27
N GLU A 140 9.16 -5.37 -24.92
CA GLU A 140 9.90 -6.41 -24.19
C GLU A 140 9.42 -6.62 -22.74
N LEU A 141 8.60 -5.72 -22.19
CA LEU A 141 8.07 -5.85 -20.82
C LEU A 141 7.00 -6.94 -20.73
N TYR A 142 7.14 -7.78 -19.70
CA TYR A 142 6.19 -8.82 -19.37
C TYR A 142 4.98 -8.25 -18.61
N ASP A 143 3.87 -8.98 -18.69
CA ASP A 143 2.79 -8.82 -17.72
C ASP A 143 3.31 -9.16 -16.32
N ILE A 144 2.71 -8.56 -15.28
CA ILE A 144 3.19 -8.73 -13.92
C ILE A 144 2.98 -10.17 -13.43
N ASP A 145 4.08 -10.82 -13.05
CA ASP A 145 4.03 -12.14 -12.42
C ASP A 145 3.85 -12.00 -10.89
N LEU A 146 2.59 -12.08 -10.44
CA LEU A 146 2.25 -11.96 -9.02
C LEU A 146 2.82 -13.10 -8.15
N SER A 147 3.16 -14.26 -8.72
CA SER A 147 3.78 -15.36 -7.96
C SER A 147 5.15 -14.96 -7.41
N ARG A 148 5.85 -14.04 -8.09
CA ARG A 148 7.12 -13.47 -7.63
C ARG A 148 6.97 -12.46 -6.50
N LEU A 149 5.75 -12.10 -6.14
CA LEU A 149 5.41 -11.07 -5.15
C LEU A 149 4.62 -11.62 -3.95
N GLU A 150 4.52 -12.95 -3.79
CA GLU A 150 3.81 -13.62 -2.69
C GLU A 150 4.31 -13.25 -1.28
N PHE A 151 5.58 -12.81 -1.17
CA PHE A 151 6.13 -12.32 0.10
C PHE A 151 5.40 -11.06 0.60
N VAL A 152 4.87 -10.24 -0.32
CA VAL A 152 4.10 -9.02 0.01
C VAL A 152 2.79 -9.40 0.68
N SER A 153 2.01 -10.29 0.06
CA SER A 153 0.71 -10.71 0.59
C SER A 153 0.86 -11.47 1.91
N SER A 154 1.91 -12.30 2.02
CA SER A 154 2.29 -13.00 3.25
C SER A 154 2.62 -12.02 4.37
N ALA A 155 3.45 -11.00 4.08
CA ALA A 155 3.82 -9.99 5.07
C ALA A 155 2.61 -9.16 5.55
N LEU A 156 1.75 -8.72 4.63
CA LEU A 156 0.51 -8.00 4.97
C LEU A 156 -0.41 -8.84 5.86
N THR A 157 -0.52 -10.14 5.59
CA THR A 157 -1.31 -11.09 6.39
C THR A 157 -0.75 -11.22 7.80
N HIS A 158 0.57 -11.38 7.95
CA HIS A 158 1.22 -11.47 9.26
C HIS A 158 1.12 -10.15 10.04
N ILE A 159 1.34 -9.00 9.39
CA ILE A 159 1.17 -7.70 10.04
C ILE A 159 -0.28 -7.53 10.51
N ARG A 160 -1.27 -7.91 9.69
CA ARG A 160 -2.69 -7.87 10.08
C ARG A 160 -2.97 -8.74 11.30
N ALA A 161 -2.44 -9.95 11.36
CA ALA A 161 -2.60 -10.83 12.51
C ALA A 161 -2.04 -10.21 13.80
N GLU A 162 -0.88 -9.55 13.72
CA GLU A 162 -0.19 -8.93 14.85
C GLU A 162 -0.86 -7.64 15.35
N VAL A 163 -1.33 -6.77 14.45
CA VAL A 163 -1.99 -5.51 14.83
C VAL A 163 -3.47 -5.68 15.14
N GLY A 164 -4.09 -6.76 14.64
CA GLY A 164 -5.53 -7.00 14.72
C GLY A 164 -6.34 -5.85 14.11
N ARG A 165 -7.39 -5.42 14.81
CA ARG A 165 -8.19 -4.24 14.45
C ARG A 165 -7.76 -2.95 15.15
N LYS A 166 -6.66 -2.99 15.92
CA LYS A 166 -6.17 -1.82 16.68
C LYS A 166 -5.51 -0.77 15.79
N SER A 167 -5.07 -1.15 14.59
CA SER A 167 -4.43 -0.29 13.61
C SER A 167 -4.80 -0.72 12.19
N ALA A 168 -4.82 0.24 11.27
CA ALA A 168 -4.93 -0.07 9.85
C ALA A 168 -3.60 -0.63 9.35
N VAL A 169 -3.64 -1.67 8.52
CA VAL A 169 -2.47 -2.12 7.77
C VAL A 169 -2.49 -1.42 6.42
N LEU A 170 -1.41 -0.72 6.09
CA LEU A 170 -1.30 0.07 4.87
C LEU A 170 -0.32 -0.62 3.91
N GLY A 171 -0.84 -1.11 2.79
CA GLY A 171 -0.06 -1.38 1.59
C GLY A 171 0.23 -0.08 0.84
N PHE A 172 1.21 -0.09 -0.07
CA PHE A 172 1.51 1.05 -0.91
C PHE A 172 2.21 0.63 -2.19
N ILE A 173 2.17 1.51 -3.18
CA ILE A 173 2.89 1.37 -4.45
C ILE A 173 3.22 2.76 -5.00
N GLY A 174 4.23 2.85 -5.87
CA GLY A 174 4.51 4.08 -6.61
C GLY A 174 3.47 4.32 -7.69
N SER A 175 3.15 5.58 -7.98
CA SER A 175 2.28 5.90 -9.12
C SER A 175 2.94 5.50 -10.45
N PRO A 176 2.17 5.20 -11.52
CA PRO A 176 2.72 4.87 -12.84
C PRO A 176 3.73 5.92 -13.32
N TRP A 177 3.41 7.22 -13.16
CA TRP A 177 4.32 8.31 -13.50
C TRP A 177 5.61 8.25 -12.68
N THR A 178 5.52 8.11 -11.36
CA THR A 178 6.70 8.02 -10.49
C THR A 178 7.60 6.86 -10.89
N LEU A 179 7.05 5.67 -11.12
CA LEU A 179 7.83 4.51 -11.54
C LEU A 179 8.46 4.73 -12.91
N ALA A 180 7.72 5.30 -13.86
CA ALA A 180 8.25 5.66 -15.17
C ALA A 180 9.46 6.62 -15.05
N THR A 181 9.45 7.57 -14.10
CA THR A 181 10.63 8.44 -13.90
C THR A 181 11.90 7.65 -13.58
N TYR A 182 11.83 6.63 -12.72
CA TYR A 182 13.00 5.80 -12.41
C TYR A 182 13.40 4.93 -13.61
N ILE A 183 12.42 4.33 -14.28
CA ILE A 183 12.62 3.45 -15.44
C ILE A 183 13.30 4.18 -16.60
N VAL A 184 12.86 5.40 -16.92
CA VAL A 184 13.37 6.17 -18.07
C VAL A 184 14.69 6.88 -17.74
N GLU A 185 14.80 7.47 -16.55
CA GLU A 185 16.03 8.15 -16.12
C GLU A 185 17.15 7.15 -15.83
N GLY A 186 16.81 5.95 -15.33
CA GLY A 186 17.76 4.91 -14.95
C GLY A 186 18.25 5.00 -13.50
N ALA A 187 17.97 6.11 -12.82
CA ALA A 187 18.34 6.36 -11.44
C ALA A 187 17.53 7.53 -10.88
N SER A 188 17.76 7.88 -9.61
CA SER A 188 17.25 9.12 -9.04
C SER A 188 17.72 10.33 -9.86
N SER A 189 16.80 11.21 -10.24
CA SER A 189 17.07 12.40 -11.06
C SER A 189 16.44 13.63 -10.41
N GLN A 190 17.18 14.74 -10.33
CA GLN A 190 16.64 16.01 -9.81
C GLN A 190 15.89 16.82 -10.87
N HIS A 191 16.23 16.60 -12.15
CA HIS A 191 15.75 17.43 -13.25
C HIS A 191 14.75 16.69 -14.15
N TYR A 192 14.79 15.36 -14.16
CA TYR A 192 13.92 14.50 -14.96
C TYR A 192 13.96 14.85 -16.45
N ARG A 193 15.15 15.18 -16.97
CA ARG A 193 15.32 15.71 -18.33
C ARG A 193 14.97 14.66 -19.38
N THR A 194 15.28 13.40 -19.13
CA THR A 194 15.11 12.31 -20.08
C THR A 194 13.64 12.00 -20.28
N ILE A 195 12.90 11.78 -19.18
CA ILE A 195 11.46 11.49 -19.26
C ILE A 195 10.65 12.70 -19.72
N LYS A 196 11.02 13.92 -19.33
CA LYS A 196 10.37 15.13 -19.86
C LYS A 196 10.61 15.25 -21.36
N ASN A 197 11.84 15.05 -21.84
CA ASN A 197 12.11 15.07 -23.27
C ASN A 197 11.31 13.97 -24.02
N LEU A 198 11.23 12.76 -23.46
CA LEU A 198 10.43 11.68 -24.01
C LEU A 198 8.94 12.07 -24.10
N SER A 199 8.40 12.75 -23.08
CA SER A 199 7.00 13.21 -23.07
C SER A 199 6.67 14.22 -24.18
N TYR A 200 7.66 15.03 -24.61
CA TYR A 200 7.46 16.01 -25.69
C TYR A 200 7.81 15.43 -27.07
N SER A 201 8.87 14.65 -27.17
CA SER A 201 9.41 14.18 -28.44
C SER A 201 8.73 12.90 -28.92
N ASN A 202 8.38 11.99 -28.00
CA ASN A 202 7.81 10.67 -28.31
C ASN A 202 6.73 10.29 -27.26
N PRO A 203 5.61 11.04 -27.22
CA PRO A 203 4.55 10.82 -26.22
C PRO A 203 3.97 9.40 -26.27
N ASP A 204 3.89 8.77 -27.45
CA ASP A 204 3.32 7.43 -27.61
C ASP A 204 4.11 6.35 -26.85
N ILE A 205 5.45 6.47 -26.81
CA ILE A 205 6.32 5.54 -26.04
C ILE A 205 6.03 5.66 -24.55
N LEU A 206 5.94 6.90 -24.06
CA LEU A 206 5.66 7.17 -22.66
C LEU A 206 4.24 6.72 -22.29
N GLU A 207 3.24 6.96 -23.15
CA GLU A 207 1.88 6.50 -22.92
C GLU A 207 1.83 4.97 -22.85
N ALA A 208 2.49 4.26 -23.76
CA ALA A 208 2.57 2.80 -23.75
C ALA A 208 3.18 2.27 -22.44
N LEU A 209 4.29 2.87 -21.98
CA LEU A 209 4.92 2.52 -20.71
C LEU A 209 3.97 2.77 -19.52
N LEU A 210 3.35 3.95 -19.45
CA LEU A 210 2.43 4.31 -18.37
C LEU A 210 1.20 3.40 -18.35
N ARG A 211 0.71 2.99 -19.52
CA ARG A 211 -0.41 2.05 -19.66
C ARG A 211 -0.04 0.66 -19.12
N LYS A 212 1.11 0.10 -19.53
CA LYS A 212 1.61 -1.18 -19.00
C LYS A 212 1.79 -1.14 -17.48
N LEU A 213 2.41 -0.08 -16.97
CA LEU A 213 2.54 0.11 -15.52
C LEU A 213 1.17 0.16 -14.86
N THR A 214 0.25 1.00 -15.34
CA THR A 214 -1.09 1.14 -14.75
C THR A 214 -1.84 -0.19 -14.64
N ILE A 215 -1.80 -1.03 -15.69
CA ILE A 215 -2.42 -2.35 -15.68
C ILE A 215 -1.77 -3.22 -14.60
N ALA A 216 -0.44 -3.34 -14.62
CA ALA A 216 0.29 -4.15 -13.64
C ALA A 216 0.09 -3.70 -12.19
N LEU A 217 0.08 -2.38 -11.93
CA LEU A 217 -0.15 -1.87 -10.57
C LEU A 217 -1.60 -2.07 -10.12
N THR A 218 -2.55 -2.16 -11.05
CA THR A 218 -3.95 -2.47 -10.72
C THR A 218 -4.08 -3.90 -10.22
N ASP A 219 -3.40 -4.85 -10.86
CA ASP A 219 -3.41 -6.26 -10.42
C ASP A 219 -2.66 -6.47 -9.09
N TYR A 220 -1.71 -5.59 -8.78
CA TYR A 220 -0.95 -5.64 -7.52
C TYR A 220 -1.71 -5.10 -6.30
N ILE A 221 -2.69 -4.21 -6.50
CA ILE A 221 -3.49 -3.56 -5.42
C ILE A 221 -4.68 -4.44 -5.04
#